data_AF-A0A379GG91-F1
#
_entry.id   AF-A0A379GG91-F1
#
_cell.length_a   1.000
_cell.length_b   1.000
_cell.length_c   1.000
_cell.angle_alpha   90.00
_cell.angle_beta   90.00
_cell.angle_gamma   90.00
#
_symmetry.space_group_name_H-M   'P 1'
#
loop_
_entity.id
_entity.type
_entity.pdbx_description
1 polymer ?
#
loop_
_entity_poly.entity_id
_entity_poly.type
_entity_poly.pdbx_seq_one_letter_code
_entity_poly.pdbx_strand_id
1 'polypeptide(L)'
;MREFILHHPENGTLVFPGNLGIFEWGGISVNQDRQVAVMNFITLPFISKLYLKDPQDSQAIDAGHGEQGLQPMTGTPYSVDIHPFLSPLGLPCKQPPWGFVAGVDLTKNELVWQQRFGTIRDSLP
;
A
#
# COMPACT_ATOMS: atom_id res chain seq x y z
N MET A 1 -1.83 -13.16 11.91
CA MET A 1 -2.06 -12.01 11.01
C MET A 1 -3.44 -12.21 10.42
N ARG A 2 -4.45 -11.44 10.83
CA ARG A 2 -5.79 -11.52 10.24
C ARG A 2 -5.89 -10.42 9.19
N GLU A 3 -6.02 -10.82 7.93
CA GLU A 3 -6.38 -9.90 6.85
C GLU A 3 -7.78 -9.36 7.14
N PHE A 4 -7.93 -8.05 7.25
CA PHE A 4 -9.23 -7.42 7.41
C PHE A 4 -9.75 -7.03 6.03
N ILE A 5 -10.54 -7.92 5.42
CA ILE A 5 -11.22 -7.69 4.16
C ILE A 5 -12.64 -7.19 4.48
N LEU A 6 -12.88 -5.90 4.34
CA LEU A 6 -14.23 -5.33 4.39
C LEU A 6 -14.79 -5.30 2.96
N HIS A 7 -15.69 -6.23 2.65
CA HIS A 7 -16.38 -6.26 1.35
C HIS A 7 -17.62 -5.37 1.36
N HIS A 8 -17.58 -4.28 0.60
CA HIS A 8 -18.77 -3.55 0.16
C HIS A 8 -18.79 -3.63 -1.37
N PRO A 9 -19.62 -4.49 -1.99
CA PRO A 9 -19.55 -4.79 -3.42
C PRO A 9 -19.66 -3.54 -4.32
N GLU A 10 -20.37 -2.50 -3.87
CA GLU A 10 -20.47 -1.20 -4.53
C GLU A 10 -19.19 -0.33 -4.42
N ASN A 11 -18.45 -0.41 -3.32
CA ASN A 11 -17.37 0.53 -2.96
C ASN A 11 -15.96 -0.06 -3.11
N GLY A 12 -15.85 -1.32 -3.55
CA GLY A 12 -14.58 -2.04 -3.59
C GLY A 12 -14.21 -2.61 -2.22
N THR A 13 -13.02 -3.23 -2.17
CA THR A 13 -12.52 -3.90 -0.98
C THR A 13 -11.37 -3.10 -0.38
N LEU A 14 -11.44 -2.80 0.92
CA LEU A 14 -10.30 -2.24 1.64
C LEU A 14 -9.27 -3.34 1.91
N VAL A 15 -8.06 -3.14 1.41
CA VAL A 15 -6.94 -4.08 1.50
C VAL A 15 -5.81 -3.47 2.34
N PHE A 16 -5.39 -4.21 3.37
CA PHE A 16 -4.26 -3.85 4.22
C PHE A 16 -3.52 -5.12 4.70
N PRO A 17 -2.22 -5.30 4.41
CA PRO A 17 -1.32 -4.40 3.66
C PRO A 17 -1.82 -4.12 2.23
N GLY A 18 -1.62 -2.88 1.74
CA GLY A 18 -2.12 -2.46 0.43
C GLY A 18 -1.28 -3.00 -0.74
N ASN A 19 -1.54 -2.50 -1.95
CA ASN A 19 -0.83 -2.91 -3.16
C ASN A 19 0.69 -2.62 -3.13
N LEU A 20 1.13 -1.66 -2.33
CA LEU A 20 2.54 -1.38 -2.02
C LEU A 20 3.12 -2.29 -0.90
N GLY A 21 2.40 -3.33 -0.49
CA GLY A 21 2.79 -4.16 0.64
C GLY A 21 3.08 -3.39 1.94
N ILE A 22 3.86 -4.02 2.83
CA ILE A 22 4.47 -3.37 3.99
C ILE A 22 5.93 -3.01 3.69
N PHE A 23 6.64 -3.89 2.97
CA PHE A 23 8.05 -3.73 2.60
C PHE A 23 8.15 -3.79 1.09
N GLU A 24 8.34 -2.62 0.47
CA GLU A 24 8.63 -2.50 -0.96
C GLU A 24 10.10 -2.76 -1.27
N TRP A 25 10.52 -2.48 -2.50
CA TRP A 25 11.87 -2.70 -3.03
C TRP A 25 12.98 -1.87 -2.36
N GLY A 26 12.68 -1.10 -1.31
CA GLY A 26 13.63 -0.23 -0.58
C GLY A 26 14.67 -0.97 0.26
N GLY A 27 14.51 -2.28 0.48
CA GLY A 27 15.49 -3.12 1.17
C GLY A 27 15.61 -2.88 2.68
N ILE A 28 16.65 -3.47 3.28
CA ILE A 28 16.93 -3.45 4.72
C ILE A 28 18.43 -3.21 4.95
N SER A 29 18.78 -2.40 5.95
CA SER A 29 20.17 -2.23 6.39
C SER A 29 20.40 -2.98 7.70
N VAL A 30 21.51 -3.71 7.80
CA VAL A 30 21.83 -4.51 9.00
C VAL A 30 23.15 -4.05 9.59
N ASN A 31 23.13 -3.65 10.86
CA ASN A 31 24.33 -3.46 11.67
C ASN A 31 24.66 -4.79 12.36
N GLN A 32 25.74 -5.45 11.91
CA GLN A 32 26.14 -6.76 12.41
C GLN A 32 26.77 -6.70 13.82
N ASP A 33 27.45 -5.61 14.19
CA ASP A 33 28.08 -5.51 15.52
C ASP A 33 27.03 -5.40 16.64
N ARG A 34 25.94 -4.68 16.36
CA ARG A 34 24.84 -4.44 17.31
C ARG A 34 23.65 -5.38 17.12
N GLN A 35 23.66 -6.19 16.06
CA GLN A 35 22.54 -7.04 15.66
C GLN A 35 21.22 -6.25 15.53
N VAL A 36 21.29 -5.06 14.92
CA VAL A 36 20.12 -4.21 14.68
C VAL A 36 19.89 -4.06 13.19
N ALA A 37 18.66 -4.31 12.75
CA ALA A 37 18.23 -3.98 11.40
C ALA A 37 17.42 -2.69 11.37
N VAL A 38 17.63 -1.87 10.34
CA VAL A 38 16.86 -0.66 10.06
C VAL A 38 16.09 -0.88 8.76
N MET A 39 14.78 -0.68 8.83
CA MET A 39 13.84 -0.93 7.73
C MET A 39 12.83 0.20 7.65
N ASN A 40 12.39 0.54 6.43
CA ASN A 40 11.20 1.35 6.21
C ASN A 40 10.01 0.42 5.94
N PHE A 41 8.86 0.74 6.54
CA PHE A 41 7.63 0.04 6.24
C PHE A 41 6.47 0.99 5.99
N ILE A 42 5.70 0.65 4.95
CA ILE A 42 4.56 1.40 4.44
C ILE A 42 3.31 0.95 5.20
N THR A 43 2.45 1.90 5.56
CA THR A 43 1.18 1.61 6.23
C THR A 43 0.00 2.21 5.49
N LEU A 44 0.07 2.30 4.16
CA LEU A 44 -0.97 2.87 3.31
C LEU A 44 -1.96 1.79 2.83
N PRO A 45 -3.22 1.78 3.29
CA PRO A 45 -4.24 0.86 2.78
C PRO A 45 -4.67 1.26 1.37
N PHE A 46 -5.18 0.30 0.61
CA PHE A 46 -5.70 0.52 -0.75
C PHE A 46 -7.15 0.05 -0.83
N ILE A 47 -7.91 0.64 -1.75
CA ILE A 47 -9.17 0.09 -2.23
C ILE A 47 -8.89 -0.63 -3.53
N SER A 48 -9.38 -1.87 -3.65
CA SER A 48 -9.34 -2.65 -4.89
C SER A 48 -10.73 -3.03 -5.33
N LYS A 49 -11.08 -2.77 -6.59
CA LYS A 49 -12.38 -3.13 -7.17
C LYS A 49 -12.21 -3.83 -8.51
N LEU A 50 -12.84 -4.99 -8.63
CA LEU A 50 -12.85 -5.75 -9.87
C LEU A 50 -13.97 -5.27 -10.79
N TYR A 51 -13.62 -5.13 -12.07
CA TYR A 51 -14.55 -4.86 -13.15
C TYR A 51 -14.47 -5.97 -14.19
N LEU A 52 -15.61 -6.37 -14.75
CA LEU A 52 -15.61 -7.20 -15.95
C LEU A 52 -15.15 -6.35 -17.13
N LYS A 53 -14.28 -6.91 -17.97
CA LYS A 53 -13.89 -6.29 -19.24
C LYS A 53 -15.07 -6.34 -20.20
N ASP A 54 -15.32 -5.24 -20.89
CA ASP A 54 -16.19 -5.27 -22.06
C ASP A 54 -15.45 -6.02 -23.19
N PRO A 55 -15.99 -7.13 -23.72
CA PRO A 55 -15.38 -7.86 -24.83
C PRO A 55 -15.16 -7.02 -26.10
N GLN A 56 -15.92 -5.92 -26.27
CA GLN A 56 -15.81 -5.02 -27.42
C GLN A 56 -14.78 -3.91 -27.20
N ASP A 57 -14.39 -3.67 -25.95
CA ASP A 57 -13.40 -2.65 -25.59
C ASP A 57 -11.99 -3.27 -25.60
N SER A 58 -11.43 -3.36 -26.80
CA SER A 58 -10.07 -3.88 -27.04
C SER A 58 -8.97 -2.97 -26.50
N GLN A 59 -9.32 -1.77 -26.03
CA GLN A 59 -8.45 -0.90 -25.26
C GLN A 59 -9.01 -0.85 -23.84
N ALA A 60 -8.71 -1.88 -23.03
CA ALA A 60 -8.70 -1.65 -21.60
C ALA A 60 -7.64 -0.58 -21.37
N ILE A 61 -8.08 0.68 -21.32
CA ILE A 61 -7.24 1.87 -21.27
C ILE A 61 -6.28 1.64 -20.11
N ASP A 62 -4.99 1.58 -20.44
CA ASP A 62 -3.91 1.56 -19.46
C ASP A 62 -3.82 2.96 -18.85
N ALA A 63 -4.88 3.34 -18.13
CA ALA A 63 -5.01 4.60 -17.41
C ALA A 63 -4.35 4.50 -16.03
N GLY A 64 -4.03 3.27 -15.59
CA GLY A 64 -3.26 3.02 -14.39
C GLY A 64 -1.76 2.99 -14.68
N HIS A 65 -0.98 3.69 -13.87
CA HIS A 65 0.49 3.58 -13.86
C HIS A 65 0.92 3.33 -12.42
N GLY A 66 1.80 2.35 -12.18
CA GLY A 66 2.20 1.96 -10.83
C GLY A 66 1.04 1.31 -10.05
N GLU A 67 0.81 1.74 -8.82
CA GLU A 67 -0.19 1.16 -7.90
C GLU A 67 -1.51 1.93 -7.88
N GLN A 68 -1.85 2.68 -8.94
CA GLN A 68 -3.11 3.41 -9.03
C GLN A 68 -3.82 3.24 -10.39
N GLY A 69 -5.14 3.43 -10.38
CA GLY A 69 -6.02 3.42 -11.55
C GLY A 69 -6.47 2.01 -11.97
N LEU A 70 -7.18 1.97 -13.11
CA LEU A 70 -7.66 0.74 -13.72
C LEU A 70 -6.52 -0.01 -14.41
N GLN A 71 -6.30 -1.26 -14.01
CA GLN A 71 -5.25 -2.13 -14.50
C GLN A 71 -5.83 -3.37 -15.17
N PRO A 72 -5.51 -3.61 -16.46
CA PRO A 72 -5.97 -4.80 -17.15
C PRO A 72 -5.26 -6.06 -16.64
N MET A 73 -6.02 -7.08 -16.20
CA MET A 73 -5.42 -8.37 -15.83
C MET A 73 -5.41 -9.31 -17.03
N THR A 74 -4.36 -9.23 -17.85
CA THR A 74 -4.16 -10.03 -19.06
C THR A 74 -4.37 -11.52 -18.79
N GLY A 75 -5.10 -12.20 -19.69
CA GLY A 75 -5.46 -13.62 -19.52
C GLY A 75 -6.71 -13.87 -18.67
N THR A 76 -7.35 -12.84 -18.12
CA THR A 76 -8.61 -12.94 -17.37
C THR A 76 -9.69 -12.02 -17.96
N PRO A 77 -10.99 -12.27 -17.70
CA PRO A 77 -12.08 -11.37 -18.12
C PRO A 77 -12.22 -10.14 -17.21
N TYR A 78 -11.24 -9.84 -16.36
CA TYR A 78 -11.34 -8.80 -15.34
C TYR A 78 -10.24 -7.74 -15.45
N SER A 79 -10.59 -6.51 -15.10
CA SER A 79 -9.65 -5.44 -14.78
C SER A 79 -9.82 -5.08 -13.30
N VAL A 80 -8.78 -4.55 -12.68
CA VAL A 80 -8.82 -4.11 -11.28
C VAL A 80 -8.55 -2.62 -11.21
N ASP A 81 -9.45 -1.86 -10.59
CA ASP A 81 -9.18 -0.47 -10.22
C ASP A 81 -8.60 -0.47 -8.82
N ILE A 82 -7.39 0.08 -8.68
CA ILE A 82 -6.71 0.21 -7.40
C ILE A 82 -6.42 1.67 -7.11
N HIS A 83 -6.62 2.10 -5.87
CA HIS A 83 -6.19 3.43 -5.45
C HIS A 83 -5.94 3.45 -3.94
N PRO A 84 -5.07 4.35 -3.44
CA PRO A 84 -4.86 4.49 -2.00
C PRO A 84 -6.16 4.87 -1.29
N PHE A 85 -6.30 4.44 -0.04
CA PHE A 85 -7.44 4.79 0.80
C PHE A 85 -7.26 6.23 1.34
N LEU A 86 -7.82 7.18 0.60
CA LEU A 86 -7.69 8.61 0.87
C LEU A 86 -8.95 9.21 1.51
N SER A 87 -8.75 10.27 2.28
CA SER A 87 -9.79 11.17 2.77
C SER A 87 -10.36 12.04 1.64
N PRO A 88 -11.48 12.74 1.85
CA PRO A 88 -12.02 13.71 0.88
C PRO A 88 -11.04 14.83 0.48
N LEU A 89 -10.00 15.07 1.28
CA LEU A 89 -8.95 16.05 1.00
C LEU A 89 -7.78 15.45 0.18
N GLY A 90 -7.86 14.19 -0.25
CA GLY A 90 -6.80 13.51 -0.99
C GLY A 90 -5.62 13.03 -0.14
N LEU A 91 -5.71 13.15 1.19
CA LEU A 91 -4.67 12.67 2.13
C LEU A 91 -4.94 11.23 2.57
N PRO A 92 -3.92 10.40 2.85
CA PRO A 92 -4.15 9.05 3.39
C PRO A 92 -5.04 9.06 4.63
N CYS A 93 -6.09 8.23 4.61
CA CYS A 93 -7.14 8.26 5.63
C CYS A 93 -6.74 7.54 6.93
N LYS A 94 -5.77 6.61 6.88
CA LYS A 94 -5.25 5.90 8.05
C LYS A 94 -4.27 6.78 8.82
N GLN A 95 -4.30 6.72 10.15
CA GLN A 95 -3.30 7.39 11.00
C GLN A 95 -2.32 6.38 11.63
N PRO A 96 -0.99 6.56 11.51
CA PRO A 96 -0.33 7.60 10.70
C PRO A 96 -0.37 7.30 9.18
N PRO A 97 -0.34 8.36 8.36
CA PRO A 97 -0.70 8.33 6.94
C PRO A 97 0.20 7.56 5.97
N TRP A 98 1.53 7.56 6.13
CA TRP A 98 2.44 6.97 5.13
C TRP A 98 3.17 5.72 5.62
N GLY A 99 3.83 5.79 6.78
CA GLY A 99 4.44 4.64 7.42
C GLY A 99 5.54 5.04 8.41
N PHE A 100 6.50 4.14 8.62
CA PHE A 100 7.58 4.34 9.57
C PHE A 100 8.95 3.87 9.06
N VAL A 101 9.99 4.39 9.69
CA VAL A 101 11.31 3.76 9.74
C VAL A 101 11.48 3.21 11.13
N ALA A 102 11.94 1.96 11.25
CA ALA A 102 12.16 1.32 12.55
C ALA A 102 13.50 0.60 12.61
N GLY A 103 14.03 0.56 13.82
CA GLY A 103 15.13 -0.29 14.24
C GLY A 103 14.59 -1.51 14.98
N VAL A 104 15.05 -2.70 14.60
CA VAL A 104 14.67 -3.97 15.22
C VAL A 104 15.92 -4.69 15.73
N ASP A 105 15.92 -5.09 17.00
CA ASP A 105 16.91 -5.99 17.57
C ASP A 105 16.68 -7.40 17.02
N LEU A 106 17.63 -7.91 16.24
CA LEU A 106 17.55 -9.20 15.56
C LEU A 106 17.75 -10.39 16.51
N THR A 107 18.26 -10.17 17.72
CA THR A 107 18.45 -11.23 18.72
C THR A 107 17.17 -11.49 19.51
N LYS A 108 16.39 -10.43 19.75
CA LYS A 108 15.14 -10.49 20.53
C LYS A 108 13.88 -10.42 19.66
N ASN A 109 14.01 -10.03 18.39
CA ASN A 109 12.91 -9.69 17.49
C ASN A 109 12.02 -8.56 18.05
N GLU A 110 12.64 -7.57 18.67
CA GLU A 110 11.96 -6.45 19.32
C GLU A 110 12.24 -5.13 18.61
N LEU A 111 11.25 -4.25 18.57
CA LEU A 111 11.42 -2.90 18.08
C LEU A 111 12.17 -2.07 19.12
N VAL A 112 13.33 -1.53 18.74
CA VAL A 112 14.18 -0.71 19.63
C VAL A 112 14.03 0.78 19.37
N TRP A 113 13.55 1.15 18.17
CA TRP A 113 13.29 2.53 17.78
C TRP A 113 12.31 2.56 16.62
N GLN A 114 11.47 3.60 16.57
CA GLN A 114 10.55 3.83 15.45
C GLN A 114 10.31 5.32 15.28
N GLN A 115 10.30 5.77 14.04
CA GLN A 115 9.92 7.12 13.67
C GLN A 115 8.96 7.10 12.48
N ARG A 116 7.94 7.95 12.56
CA ARG A 116 7.01 8.16 11.45
C ARG A 116 7.74 8.78 10.27
N PHE A 117 7.51 8.26 9.07
CA PHE A 117 7.90 8.92 7.82
C PHE A 117 6.68 9.60 7.19
N GLY A 118 6.88 10.80 6.63
CA GLY A 118 5.82 11.60 6.01
C GLY A 118 4.95 12.40 6.98
N THR A 119 4.69 13.66 6.64
CA THR A 119 3.74 14.55 7.31
C THR A 119 2.83 15.21 6.28
N ILE A 120 1.72 15.79 6.72
CA ILE A 120 0.81 16.53 5.83
C ILE A 120 1.40 17.86 5.33
N ARG A 121 2.55 18.32 5.86
CA ARG A 121 3.11 19.64 5.56
C ARG A 121 3.38 19.85 4.08
N ASP A 122 3.88 18.83 3.39
CA ASP A 122 4.25 18.92 1.97
C ASP A 122 3.15 18.37 1.04
N SER A 123 2.01 17.95 1.59
CA SER A 123 0.88 17.37 0.84
C SER A 123 -0.37 18.26 0.86
N LEU A 124 -0.29 19.42 1.50
CA LEU A 124 -1.33 20.44 1.53
C LEU A 124 -0.88 21.66 0.70
N PRO A 125 -1.82 22.37 0.03
CA PRO A 125 -1.54 23.64 -0.64
C PRO A 125 -0.98 24.72 0.30
#